data_AF-A0A6C0SLH6-F1
#
_entry.id   AF-A0A6C0SLH6-F1
#
_cell.length_a   1.000
_cell.length_b   1.000
_cell.length_c   1.000
_cell.angle_alpha   90.00
_cell.angle_beta   90.00
_cell.angle_gamma   90.00
#
_symmetry.space_group_name_H-M   'P 1'
#
loop_
_entity.id
_entity.type
_entity.pdbx_description
1 polymer ?
#
loop_
_entity_poly.entity_id
_entity_poly.type
_entity_poly.pdbx_seq_one_letter_code
_entity_poly.pdbx_strand_id
1 'polypeptide(L)'
;MSLTQVSTISESSTTVSREYQPLALTEKQKGLIEKTWKIVEEDIGMLKGGILLFMRIFELCPPALKLFKKFSDIPNEQLPENEDLQSHGLQVMETVALAVSSLNNTEELVVVLRELGGAHGSHNLQQAHFDLVGQSLLWTLEQGLGKEFTAEVKAAWIAMYGLVATEMKEGLQEYKEFSDSL
;
A
#
# COMPACT_ATOMS: atom_id res chain seq x y z
N MET A 1 21.72 -37.90 -52.78
CA MET A 1 20.99 -38.41 -51.60
C MET A 1 20.98 -37.32 -50.55
N SER A 2 19.83 -37.13 -49.93
CA SER A 2 19.40 -35.96 -49.16
C SER A 2 19.79 -36.07 -47.67
N LEU A 3 19.57 -34.96 -46.95
CA LEU A 3 19.48 -34.79 -45.48
C LEU A 3 20.83 -34.60 -44.75
N THR A 4 21.06 -33.62 -43.85
CA THR A 4 20.13 -32.86 -43.00
C THR A 4 20.77 -31.51 -42.57
N GLN A 5 19.99 -30.43 -42.63
CA GLN A 5 20.28 -29.14 -41.97
C GLN A 5 20.32 -29.32 -40.45
N VAL A 6 21.34 -28.78 -39.78
CA VAL A 6 21.23 -28.42 -38.36
C VAL A 6 20.79 -26.97 -38.31
N SER A 7 19.49 -26.76 -38.04
CA SER A 7 18.97 -25.45 -37.71
C SER A 7 19.51 -25.02 -36.35
N THR A 8 20.22 -23.90 -36.33
CA THR A 8 20.49 -23.12 -35.13
C THR A 8 19.18 -22.53 -34.64
N ILE A 9 18.68 -22.96 -33.48
CA ILE A 9 17.59 -22.28 -32.78
C ILE A 9 18.21 -21.04 -32.12
N SER A 10 17.84 -19.88 -32.64
CA SER A 10 17.99 -18.59 -31.98
C SER A 10 16.81 -18.43 -31.02
N GLU A 11 17.05 -18.61 -29.72
CA GLU A 11 16.08 -18.22 -28.69
C GLU A 11 16.27 -16.74 -28.38
N SER A 12 15.49 -15.92 -29.09
CA SER A 12 15.20 -14.55 -28.69
C SER A 12 14.23 -14.56 -27.50
N SER A 13 14.76 -14.59 -26.28
CA SER A 13 13.97 -14.19 -25.10
C SER A 13 14.00 -12.67 -24.99
N THR A 14 13.11 -12.04 -25.76
CA THR A 14 12.80 -10.63 -25.57
C THR A 14 11.82 -10.53 -24.40
N THR A 15 12.34 -10.45 -23.18
CA THR A 15 11.59 -9.81 -22.09
C THR A 15 11.45 -8.35 -22.47
N VAL A 16 10.33 -7.98 -23.07
CA VAL A 16 9.90 -6.58 -23.12
C VAL A 16 9.62 -6.20 -21.68
N SER A 17 10.63 -5.66 -21.00
CA SER A 17 10.44 -4.96 -19.74
C SER A 17 9.48 -3.81 -20.05
N ARG A 18 8.21 -4.00 -19.70
CA ARG A 18 7.20 -2.94 -19.70
C ARG A 18 7.82 -1.79 -18.92
N GLU A 19 8.11 -0.66 -19.57
CA GLU A 19 8.58 0.54 -18.88
C GLU A 19 7.54 0.87 -17.81
N TYR A 20 7.91 0.62 -16.56
CA TYR A 20 7.11 0.98 -15.41
C TYR A 20 7.17 2.50 -15.31
N GLN A 21 6.07 3.16 -15.68
CA GLN A 21 5.87 4.58 -15.45
C GLN A 21 4.88 4.69 -14.29
N PRO A 22 5.37 4.78 -13.03
CA PRO A 22 4.47 5.05 -11.92
C PRO A 22 3.70 6.33 -12.25
N LEU A 23 2.42 6.37 -11.87
CA LEU A 23 1.56 7.52 -12.13
C LEU A 23 2.21 8.76 -11.50
N ALA A 24 2.84 9.60 -12.30
CA ALA A 24 3.55 10.77 -11.80
C ALA A 24 2.54 11.78 -11.25
N LEU A 25 2.59 12.04 -9.95
CA LEU A 25 1.76 13.05 -9.31
C LEU A 25 2.12 14.43 -9.86
N THR A 26 1.10 15.22 -10.20
CA THR A 26 1.31 16.63 -10.60
C THR A 26 1.77 17.47 -9.40
N GLU A 27 2.49 18.56 -9.64
CA GLU A 27 2.90 19.50 -8.59
C GLU A 27 1.71 20.03 -7.76
N LYS A 28 0.55 20.21 -8.41
CA LYS A 28 -0.69 20.55 -7.70
C LYS A 28 -1.11 19.45 -6.72
N GLN A 29 -1.11 18.19 -7.16
CA GLN A 29 -1.47 17.06 -6.29
C GLN A 29 -0.48 16.91 -5.14
N LYS A 30 0.82 17.03 -5.40
CA LYS A 30 1.86 16.98 -4.36
C LYS A 30 1.62 18.04 -3.29
N GLY A 31 1.43 19.30 -3.69
CA GLY A 31 1.15 20.38 -2.75
C GLY A 31 -0.14 20.18 -1.94
N LEU A 32 -1.18 19.59 -2.54
CA LEU A 32 -2.41 19.23 -1.81
C LEU A 32 -2.15 18.13 -0.77
N ILE A 33 -1.39 17.09 -1.13
CA ILE A 33 -1.02 15.99 -0.23
C ILE A 33 -0.19 16.52 0.93
N GLU A 34 0.89 17.26 0.66
CA GLU A 34 1.77 17.83 1.70
C GLU A 34 1.01 18.76 2.65
N LYS A 35 0.16 19.65 2.11
CA LYS A 35 -0.65 20.57 2.93
C LYS A 35 -1.60 19.79 3.84
N THR A 36 -2.32 18.82 3.29
CA THR A 36 -3.34 18.08 4.04
C THR A 36 -2.73 17.06 5.01
N TRP A 37 -1.57 16.49 4.69
CA TRP A 37 -0.85 15.62 5.61
C TRP A 37 -0.48 16.33 6.92
N LYS A 38 -0.02 17.59 6.87
CA LYS A 38 0.26 18.39 8.07
C LYS A 38 -0.96 18.53 8.99
N ILE A 39 -2.14 18.71 8.40
CA ILE A 39 -3.40 18.79 9.16
C ILE A 39 -3.70 17.44 9.83
N VAL A 40 -3.48 16.32 9.12
CA VAL A 40 -3.67 14.98 9.67
C VAL A 40 -2.74 14.72 10.86
N GLU A 41 -1.47 15.12 10.75
CA GLU A 41 -0.49 15.01 11.84
C GLU A 41 -0.89 15.83 13.07
N GLU A 42 -1.40 17.05 12.87
CA GLU A 42 -1.79 17.97 13.95
C GLU A 42 -3.14 17.60 14.59
N ASP A 43 -4.17 17.28 13.79
CA ASP A 43 -5.54 17.11 14.26
C ASP A 43 -5.89 15.66 14.65
N ILE A 44 -5.46 14.68 13.85
CA ILE A 44 -5.69 13.26 14.17
C ILE A 44 -4.54 12.73 15.02
N GLY A 45 -3.30 12.97 14.58
CA GLY A 45 -2.10 12.34 15.10
C GLY A 45 -1.91 10.90 14.59
N MET A 46 -0.64 10.49 14.49
CA MET A 46 -0.23 9.22 13.87
C MET A 46 -0.89 7.99 14.51
N LEU A 47 -0.88 7.89 15.84
CA LEU A 47 -1.42 6.74 16.56
C LEU A 47 -2.93 6.58 16.32
N LYS A 48 -3.68 7.66 16.53
CA LYS A 48 -5.13 7.65 16.36
C LYS A 48 -5.53 7.43 14.89
N GLY A 49 -4.77 7.99 13.95
CA GLY A 49 -4.96 7.74 12.52
C GLY A 49 -4.80 6.27 12.16
N GLY A 50 -3.75 5.62 12.67
CA GLY A 50 -3.54 4.18 12.50
C GLY A 50 -4.67 3.33 13.09
N ILE A 51 -5.12 3.67 14.31
CA ILE A 51 -6.27 2.99 14.95
C ILE A 51 -7.54 3.15 14.10
N LEU A 52 -7.88 4.38 13.69
CA LEU A 52 -9.07 4.65 12.87
C LEU A 52 -9.05 3.86 11.56
N LEU A 53 -7.88 3.81 10.90
CA LEU A 53 -7.69 3.06 9.66
C LEU A 53 -7.97 1.57 9.87
N PHE A 54 -7.39 0.95 10.91
CA PHE A 54 -7.58 -0.48 11.17
C PHE A 54 -9.01 -0.83 11.59
N MET A 55 -9.60 -0.02 12.47
CA MET A 55 -10.99 -0.21 12.86
C MET A 55 -11.91 -0.12 11.64
N ARG A 56 -11.63 0.78 10.70
CA ARG A 56 -12.37 0.88 9.44
C ARG A 56 -12.18 -0.34 8.54
N ILE A 57 -10.97 -0.91 8.46
CA ILE A 57 -10.74 -2.17 7.72
C ILE A 57 -11.61 -3.29 8.29
N PHE A 58 -11.63 -3.46 9.61
CA PHE A 58 -12.38 -4.55 10.24
C PHE A 58 -13.89 -4.32 10.23
N GLU A 59 -14.35 -3.07 10.16
CA GLU A 59 -15.74 -2.75 9.88
C GLU A 59 -16.15 -3.14 8.45
N LEU A 60 -15.32 -2.80 7.46
CA LEU A 60 -15.59 -3.11 6.04
C LEU A 60 -15.42 -4.61 5.71
N CYS A 61 -14.50 -5.28 6.39
CA CYS A 61 -14.20 -6.70 6.19
C CYS A 61 -13.83 -7.36 7.53
N PRO A 62 -14.84 -7.75 8.34
CA PRO A 62 -14.60 -8.44 9.62
C PRO A 62 -13.69 -9.68 9.50
N PRO A 63 -13.78 -10.51 8.43
CA PRO A 63 -12.86 -11.64 8.26
C PRO A 63 -11.38 -11.26 8.17
N ALA A 64 -11.03 -10.02 7.77
CA ALA A 64 -9.65 -9.58 7.68
C ALA A 64 -8.92 -9.59 9.04
N LEU A 65 -9.66 -9.48 10.15
CA LEU A 65 -9.10 -9.58 11.50
C LEU A 65 -8.37 -10.90 11.75
N LYS A 66 -8.79 -12.00 11.10
CA LYS A 66 -8.16 -13.32 11.25
C LYS A 66 -6.76 -13.41 10.63
N LEU A 67 -6.35 -12.43 9.84
CA LEU A 67 -4.96 -12.33 9.35
C LEU A 67 -4.00 -11.90 10.47
N PHE A 68 -4.50 -11.22 11.51
CA PHE A 68 -3.70 -10.66 12.60
C PHE A 68 -3.69 -11.57 13.83
N LYS A 69 -2.97 -12.70 13.73
CA LYS A 69 -2.94 -13.77 14.75
C LYS A 69 -2.69 -13.30 16.20
N LYS A 70 -1.97 -12.20 16.39
CA LYS A 70 -1.65 -11.66 17.73
C LYS A 70 -2.85 -11.07 18.46
N PHE A 71 -3.84 -10.58 17.73
CA PHE A 71 -5.01 -9.89 18.31
C PHE A 71 -6.34 -10.31 17.67
N SER A 72 -6.37 -11.39 16.89
CA SER A 72 -7.56 -11.83 16.15
C SER A 72 -8.71 -12.38 17.01
N ASP A 73 -8.47 -12.55 18.30
CA ASP A 73 -9.45 -13.03 19.29
C ASP A 73 -9.80 -11.95 20.33
N ILE A 74 -9.25 -10.75 20.18
CA ILE A 74 -9.59 -9.60 21.02
C ILE A 74 -10.95 -9.04 20.55
N PRO A 75 -11.88 -8.73 21.48
CA PRO A 75 -13.13 -8.06 21.13
C PRO A 75 -12.88 -6.71 20.44
N ASN A 76 -13.72 -6.38 19.45
CA ASN A 76 -13.54 -5.16 18.64
C ASN A 76 -13.51 -3.88 19.48
N GLU A 77 -14.21 -3.84 20.61
CA GLU A 77 -14.25 -2.69 21.52
C GLU A 77 -12.94 -2.48 22.26
N GLN A 78 -12.12 -3.52 22.41
CA GLN A 78 -10.82 -3.49 23.11
C GLN A 78 -9.65 -3.36 22.14
N LEU A 79 -9.86 -3.63 20.85
CA LEU A 79 -8.84 -3.52 19.79
C LEU A 79 -8.13 -2.16 19.75
N PRO A 80 -8.80 -1.00 19.93
CA PRO A 80 -8.12 0.29 19.94
C PRO A 80 -7.03 0.43 21.02
N GLU A 81 -7.13 -0.31 22.11
CA GLU A 81 -6.18 -0.31 23.23
C GLU A 81 -5.10 -1.40 23.11
N ASN A 82 -5.21 -2.28 22.11
CA ASN A 82 -4.26 -3.37 21.92
C ASN A 82 -2.93 -2.86 21.33
N GLU A 83 -1.82 -3.13 22.02
CA GLU A 83 -0.48 -2.64 21.64
C GLU A 83 -0.01 -3.14 20.26
N ASP A 84 -0.33 -4.38 19.88
CA ASP A 84 0.06 -4.91 18.57
C ASP A 84 -0.70 -4.21 17.43
N LEU A 85 -1.99 -3.91 17.62
CA LEU A 85 -2.77 -3.12 16.66
C LEU A 85 -2.25 -1.68 16.57
N GLN A 86 -1.99 -1.05 17.70
CA GLN A 86 -1.44 0.31 17.76
C GLN A 86 -0.08 0.40 17.07
N SER A 87 0.81 -0.55 17.34
CA SER A 87 2.14 -0.64 16.73
C SER A 87 2.02 -0.79 15.21
N HIS A 88 1.18 -1.70 14.72
CA HIS A 88 1.01 -1.91 13.29
C HIS A 88 0.31 -0.72 12.62
N GLY A 89 -0.66 -0.10 13.30
CA GLY A 89 -1.30 1.14 12.84
C GLY A 89 -0.30 2.29 12.68
N LEU A 90 0.63 2.45 13.63
CA LEU A 90 1.72 3.43 13.54
C LEU A 90 2.63 3.14 12.33
N GLN A 91 3.05 1.89 12.13
CA GLN A 91 3.90 1.51 10.99
C GLN A 91 3.24 1.82 9.63
N VAL A 92 1.94 1.62 9.51
CA VAL A 92 1.18 2.02 8.31
C VAL A 92 1.22 3.54 8.13
N MET A 93 0.98 4.31 9.19
CA MET A 93 1.01 5.77 9.12
C MET A 93 2.41 6.31 8.83
N GLU A 94 3.47 5.70 9.37
CA GLU A 94 4.87 6.01 9.05
C GLU A 94 5.20 5.73 7.58
N THR A 95 4.68 4.64 7.02
CA THR A 95 4.82 4.33 5.59
C THR A 95 4.12 5.39 4.73
N VAL A 96 2.94 5.86 5.14
CA VAL A 96 2.26 6.98 4.47
C VAL A 96 3.08 8.26 4.59
N ALA A 97 3.63 8.58 5.76
CA ALA A 97 4.49 9.74 5.96
C ALA A 97 5.73 9.71 5.05
N LEU A 98 6.36 8.54 4.92
CA LEU A 98 7.47 8.30 4.01
C LEU A 98 7.04 8.54 2.55
N ALA A 99 5.89 8.03 2.14
CA ALA A 99 5.38 8.28 0.79
C ALA A 99 5.13 9.78 0.52
N VAL A 100 4.66 10.54 1.52
CA VAL A 100 4.48 12.00 1.44
C VAL A 100 5.82 12.72 1.35
N SER A 101 6.84 12.34 2.13
CA SER A 101 8.14 12.99 2.09
C SER A 101 8.94 12.66 0.82
N SER A 102 8.65 11.53 0.18
CA SER A 102 9.28 11.06 -1.06
C SER A 102 8.57 11.49 -2.35
N LEU A 103 7.57 12.38 -2.30
CA LEU A 103 6.80 12.81 -3.49
C LEU A 103 7.64 13.39 -4.64
N ASN A 104 8.83 13.91 -4.33
CA ASN A 104 9.77 14.46 -5.32
C ASN A 104 10.90 13.50 -5.71
N ASN A 105 11.05 12.37 -5.02
CA ASN A 105 12.03 11.33 -5.32
C ASN A 105 11.41 9.95 -5.01
N THR A 106 10.64 9.43 -5.96
CA THR A 106 9.90 8.18 -5.77
C THR A 106 10.74 6.93 -6.02
N GLU A 107 11.95 7.04 -6.58
CA GLU A 107 12.77 5.87 -6.94
C GLU A 107 13.13 5.03 -5.72
N GLU A 108 13.59 5.67 -4.64
CA GLU A 108 13.89 4.97 -3.38
C GLU A 108 12.62 4.44 -2.69
N LEU A 109 11.53 5.20 -2.76
CA LEU A 109 10.23 4.79 -2.20
C LEU A 109 9.73 3.49 -2.84
N VAL A 110 9.88 3.36 -4.16
CA VAL A 110 9.45 2.15 -4.90
C VAL A 110 10.14 0.90 -4.36
N VAL A 111 11.46 0.96 -4.14
CA VAL A 111 12.23 -0.17 -3.60
C VAL A 111 11.71 -0.56 -2.21
N VAL A 112 11.54 0.41 -1.32
CA VAL A 112 11.05 0.18 0.05
C VAL A 112 9.65 -0.45 0.04
N LEU A 113 8.75 0.06 -0.79
CA LEU A 113 7.38 -0.45 -0.89
C LEU A 113 7.31 -1.85 -1.48
N ARG A 114 8.16 -2.18 -2.45
CA ARG A 114 8.22 -3.52 -3.04
C ARG A 114 8.73 -4.55 -2.03
N GLU A 115 9.79 -4.23 -1.28
CA GLU A 115 10.28 -5.06 -0.18
C GLU A 115 9.20 -5.26 0.89
N LEU A 116 8.53 -4.18 1.29
CA LEU A 116 7.45 -4.24 2.26
C LEU A 116 6.28 -5.09 1.76
N GLY A 117 5.91 -4.98 0.48
CA GLY A 117 4.92 -5.83 -0.18
C GLY A 117 5.28 -7.32 -0.11
N GLY A 118 6.54 -7.66 -0.36
CA GLY A 118 7.05 -9.03 -0.23
C GLY A 118 6.97 -9.57 1.20
N ALA A 119 7.29 -8.75 2.20
CA ALA A 119 7.16 -9.13 3.61
C ALA A 119 5.71 -9.53 3.99
N HIS A 120 4.73 -8.89 3.37
CA HIS A 120 3.30 -9.20 3.53
C HIS A 120 2.90 -10.56 2.90
N GLY A 121 3.71 -11.13 2.00
CA GLY A 121 3.43 -12.41 1.34
C GLY A 121 3.33 -13.60 2.29
N SER A 122 4.07 -13.58 3.39
CA SER A 122 4.04 -14.62 4.42
C SER A 122 2.72 -14.68 5.21
N HIS A 123 1.83 -13.69 5.03
CA HIS A 123 0.59 -13.52 5.79
C HIS A 123 -0.68 -13.90 5.01
N ASN A 124 -0.58 -14.65 3.92
CA ASN A 124 -1.71 -15.05 3.06
C ASN A 124 -2.55 -13.85 2.54
N LEU A 125 -1.94 -12.67 2.46
CA LEU A 125 -2.60 -11.48 1.94
C LEU A 125 -2.93 -11.64 0.46
N GLN A 126 -4.08 -11.10 0.08
CA GLN A 126 -4.55 -11.00 -1.30
C GLN A 126 -4.45 -9.55 -1.74
N GLN A 127 -4.33 -9.32 -3.05
CA GLN A 127 -4.24 -7.96 -3.59
C GLN A 127 -5.44 -7.08 -3.16
N ALA A 128 -6.62 -7.68 -3.02
CA ALA A 128 -7.84 -7.01 -2.55
C ALA A 128 -7.73 -6.43 -1.13
N HIS A 129 -6.83 -6.94 -0.27
CA HIS A 129 -6.62 -6.37 1.05
C HIS A 129 -5.97 -4.99 1.00
N PHE A 130 -5.15 -4.69 -0.02
CA PHE A 130 -4.64 -3.34 -0.22
C PHE A 130 -5.75 -2.39 -0.68
N ASP A 131 -6.73 -2.86 -1.47
CA ASP A 131 -7.87 -2.02 -1.84
C ASP A 131 -8.73 -1.64 -0.61
N LEU A 132 -8.81 -2.52 0.39
CA LEU A 132 -9.43 -2.21 1.68
C LEU A 132 -8.63 -1.15 2.45
N VAL A 133 -7.30 -1.27 2.50
CA VAL A 133 -6.43 -0.27 3.14
C VAL A 133 -6.62 1.10 2.49
N GLY A 134 -6.68 1.18 1.16
CA GLY A 134 -6.91 2.44 0.45
C GLY A 134 -8.25 3.09 0.79
N GLN A 135 -9.33 2.30 0.82
CA GLN A 135 -10.65 2.79 1.21
C GLN A 135 -10.66 3.30 2.67
N SER A 136 -10.03 2.57 3.57
CA SER A 136 -9.93 2.94 5.00
C SER A 136 -9.04 4.15 5.22
N LEU A 137 -7.95 4.30 4.47
CA LEU A 137 -7.10 5.49 4.50
C LEU A 137 -7.89 6.72 4.05
N LEU A 138 -8.58 6.66 2.91
CA LEU A 138 -9.38 7.78 2.41
C LEU A 138 -10.50 8.17 3.38
N TRP A 139 -11.15 7.19 4.02
CA TRP A 139 -12.14 7.46 5.06
C TRP A 139 -11.51 8.14 6.28
N THR A 140 -10.33 7.66 6.72
CA THR A 140 -9.60 8.24 7.85
C THR A 140 -9.20 9.69 7.58
N LEU A 141 -8.71 9.97 6.37
CA LEU A 141 -8.39 11.31 5.91
C LEU A 141 -9.63 12.21 5.91
N GLU A 142 -10.78 11.72 5.44
CA GLU A 142 -12.05 12.45 5.48
C GLU A 142 -12.45 12.81 6.91
N GLN A 143 -12.28 11.89 7.87
CA GLN A 143 -12.59 12.16 9.28
C GLN A 143 -11.71 13.25 9.90
N GLY A 144 -10.43 13.31 9.55
CA GLY A 144 -9.52 14.32 10.10
C GLY A 144 -9.55 15.66 9.38
N LEU A 145 -9.65 15.65 8.06
CA LEU A 145 -9.57 16.85 7.25
C LEU A 145 -10.90 17.62 7.20
N GLY A 146 -12.02 16.93 7.41
CA GLY A 146 -13.36 17.52 7.36
C GLY A 146 -13.57 18.34 6.09
N LYS A 147 -13.79 19.65 6.22
CA LYS A 147 -14.01 20.57 5.10
C LYS A 147 -12.82 20.68 4.13
N GLU A 148 -11.60 20.38 4.58
CA GLU A 148 -10.40 20.41 3.73
C GLU A 148 -10.32 19.16 2.84
N PHE A 149 -11.11 18.11 3.10
CA PHE A 149 -11.23 16.92 2.26
C PHE A 149 -12.08 17.17 1.00
N THR A 150 -11.61 18.09 0.17
CA THR A 150 -12.25 18.43 -1.10
C THR A 150 -12.11 17.32 -2.13
N ALA A 151 -12.88 17.38 -3.21
CA ALA A 151 -12.77 16.42 -4.32
C ALA A 151 -11.35 16.39 -4.94
N GLU A 152 -10.67 17.53 -5.00
CA GLU A 152 -9.28 17.61 -5.50
C GLU A 152 -8.29 16.94 -4.55
N VAL A 153 -8.45 17.14 -3.24
CA VAL A 153 -7.64 16.48 -2.19
C VAL A 153 -7.86 14.97 -2.24
N LYS A 154 -9.11 14.52 -2.30
CA LYS A 154 -9.45 13.10 -2.46
C LYS A 154 -8.80 12.50 -3.71
N ALA A 155 -8.86 13.18 -4.85
CA ALA A 155 -8.24 12.71 -6.09
C ALA A 155 -6.70 12.64 -5.98
N ALA A 156 -6.07 13.59 -5.30
CA ALA A 156 -4.62 13.57 -5.04
C ALA A 156 -4.23 12.37 -4.16
N TRP A 157 -4.95 12.14 -3.06
CA TRP A 157 -4.71 10.99 -2.18
C TRP A 157 -4.99 9.65 -2.84
N ILE A 158 -6.01 9.54 -3.70
CA ILE A 158 -6.25 8.34 -4.52
C ILE A 158 -5.04 8.05 -5.41
N ALA A 159 -4.52 9.06 -6.09
CA ALA A 159 -3.38 8.90 -6.98
C ALA A 159 -2.11 8.47 -6.21
N MET A 160 -1.85 9.10 -5.06
CA MET A 160 -0.71 8.73 -4.22
C MET A 160 -0.85 7.31 -3.67
N TYR A 161 -2.00 6.97 -3.10
CA TYR A 161 -2.23 5.63 -2.59
C TYR A 161 -2.18 4.58 -3.72
N GLY A 162 -2.62 4.93 -4.93
CA GLY A 162 -2.51 4.07 -6.11
C GLY A 162 -1.07 3.68 -6.43
N LEU A 163 -0.12 4.62 -6.32
CA LEU A 163 1.31 4.34 -6.44
C LEU A 163 1.77 3.38 -5.34
N VAL A 164 1.44 3.68 -4.07
CA VAL A 164 1.81 2.84 -2.92
C VAL A 164 1.29 1.41 -3.08
N ALA A 165 0.00 1.27 -3.38
CA ALA A 165 -0.65 -0.02 -3.54
C ALA A 165 -0.11 -0.81 -4.73
N THR A 166 0.29 -0.14 -5.81
CA THR A 166 0.89 -0.81 -6.97
C THR A 166 2.18 -1.50 -6.57
N GLU A 167 3.12 -0.80 -5.93
CA GLU A 167 4.41 -1.39 -5.53
C GLU A 167 4.25 -2.49 -4.48
N MET A 168 3.38 -2.28 -3.50
CA MET A 168 3.08 -3.27 -2.47
C MET A 168 2.49 -4.56 -3.06
N LYS A 169 1.61 -4.44 -4.06
CA LYS A 169 1.02 -5.59 -4.77
C LYS A 169 2.03 -6.30 -5.64
N GLU A 170 2.91 -5.58 -6.31
CA GLU A 170 4.01 -6.14 -7.11
C GLU A 170 4.96 -6.96 -6.22
N GLY A 171 5.42 -6.40 -5.10
CA GLY A 171 6.26 -7.13 -4.14
C GLY A 171 5.58 -8.38 -3.56
N LEU A 172 4.27 -8.28 -3.26
CA LEU A 172 3.47 -9.44 -2.83
C LEU A 172 3.43 -10.53 -3.92
N GLN A 173 3.26 -10.13 -5.19
CA GLN A 173 3.17 -11.04 -6.31
C GLN A 173 4.50 -11.76 -6.55
N GLU A 174 5.62 -11.05 -6.50
CA GLU A 174 6.96 -11.63 -6.60
C GLU A 174 7.23 -12.67 -5.52
N TYR A 175 6.83 -12.39 -4.27
CA TYR A 175 6.95 -13.36 -3.19
C TYR A 175 6.15 -14.64 -3.49
N LYS A 176 4.93 -14.51 -4.01
CA LYS A 176 4.08 -15.66 -4.34
C LYS A 176 4.68 -16.51 -5.45
N GLU A 177 5.14 -15.87 -6.53
CA GLU A 177 5.78 -16.56 -7.65
C GLU A 177 7.05 -17.31 -7.21
N PHE A 178 7.86 -16.68 -6.36
CA PHE A 178 9.02 -17.33 -5.77
C PHE A 178 8.62 -18.53 -4.90
N SER A 179 7.62 -18.36 -4.00
CA SER A 179 7.17 -19.42 -3.10
C SER A 179 6.52 -20.60 -3.82
N ASP A 180 5.80 -20.37 -4.93
CA ASP A 180 5.14 -21.42 -5.71
C ASP A 180 6.15 -22.23 -6.57
N SER A 181 7.36 -21.70 -6.76
CA SER A 181 8.43 -22.34 -7.52
C SER A 181 9.33 -23.29 -6.70
N LEU A 182 9.15 -23.32 -5.37
CA LEU A 182 9.90 -24.17 -4.41
C LEU A 182 9.20 -25.51 -4.19
#